data_AF-A0A359I7Y7-F1
#
_entry.id   AF-A0A359I7Y7-F1
#
_cell.length_a   1.000
_cell.length_b   1.000
_cell.length_c   1.000
_cell.angle_alpha   90.00
_cell.angle_beta   90.00
_cell.angle_gamma   90.00
#
_symmetry.space_group_name_H-M   'P 1'
#
loop_
_entity.id
_entity.type
_entity.pdbx_description
1 polymer ?
#
loop_
_entity_poly.entity_id
_entity_poly.type
_entity_poly.pdbx_seq_one_letter_code
_entity_poly.pdbx_strand_id
1 'polypeptide(L)'
;MERLYFSVLAGLAIGIAAICNLASGGIIGAALFAFALSAIVCGKWILFTGKAGFFSDRNEFFQLGLILFYNAAGVALAVLLADAFSSLGDNAARIVDIRKAAGLRVFFPSILTGLIMTVSVKCAREGQWLPLVLGIPTFVMCGFPHCVADIAYYCMACDFPWTVWLMSVAGNLIGCNLPTLMRLVPHKTS
;
A
#
# COMPACT_ATOMS: atom_id res chain seq x y z
N MET A 1 -23.39 1.68 -5.64
CA MET A 1 -22.06 2.31 -5.63
C MET A 1 -21.49 2.19 -4.23
N GLU A 2 -20.45 1.37 -4.01
CA GLU A 2 -19.58 1.61 -2.86
C GLU A 2 -19.22 3.10 -2.86
N ARG A 3 -19.25 3.73 -1.69
CA ARG A 3 -19.02 5.15 -1.55
C ARG A 3 -17.56 5.44 -1.93
N LEU A 4 -17.30 5.72 -3.21
CA LEU A 4 -15.97 5.90 -3.81
C LEU A 4 -15.12 6.94 -3.08
N TYR A 5 -15.74 7.90 -2.38
CA TYR A 5 -15.05 8.84 -1.52
C TYR A 5 -14.28 8.16 -0.37
N PHE A 6 -14.72 6.99 0.12
CA PHE A 6 -13.96 6.20 1.10
C PHE A 6 -12.66 5.64 0.52
N SER A 7 -12.61 5.38 -0.79
CA SER A 7 -11.35 5.03 -1.46
C SER A 7 -10.43 6.23 -1.58
N VAL A 8 -10.97 7.42 -1.82
CA VAL A 8 -10.18 8.66 -1.81
C VAL A 8 -9.63 8.95 -0.41
N LEU A 9 -10.43 8.80 0.66
CA LEU A 9 -9.99 8.98 2.04
C LEU A 9 -8.89 7.99 2.45
N ALA A 10 -9.00 6.72 2.04
CA ALA A 10 -7.92 5.75 2.23
C ALA A 10 -6.63 6.20 1.52
N GLY A 11 -6.75 6.68 0.28
CA GLY A 11 -5.62 7.24 -0.46
C GLY A 11 -4.97 8.44 0.24
N LEU A 12 -5.78 9.40 0.68
CA LEU A 12 -5.33 10.59 1.41
C LEU A 12 -4.53 10.19 2.68
N ALA A 13 -5.04 9.24 3.46
CA ALA A 13 -4.35 8.77 4.66
C ALA A 13 -2.99 8.15 4.37
N ILE A 14 -2.90 7.32 3.33
CA ILE A 14 -1.63 6.73 2.88
C ILE A 14 -0.67 7.83 2.36
N GLY A 15 -1.19 8.81 1.62
CA GLY A 15 -0.40 9.95 1.14
C GLY A 15 0.19 10.77 2.28
N ILE A 16 -0.60 11.09 3.32
CA ILE A 16 -0.12 11.79 4.52
C ILE A 16 1.00 11.00 5.19
N ALA A 17 0.82 9.70 5.41
CA ALA A 17 1.88 8.87 6.00
C ALA A 17 3.15 8.81 5.14
N ALA A 18 3.00 8.76 3.82
CA ALA A 18 4.13 8.77 2.90
C ALA A 18 4.90 10.10 2.94
N ILE A 19 4.20 11.25 3.01
CA ILE A 19 4.81 12.57 3.18
C ILE A 19 5.58 12.63 4.50
N CYS A 20 4.99 12.17 5.61
CA CYS A 20 5.70 12.09 6.89
C CYS A 20 6.94 11.19 6.79
N ASN A 21 6.86 10.07 6.08
CA ASN A 21 8.00 9.20 5.88
C ASN A 21 9.11 9.83 5.05
N LEU A 22 8.77 10.64 4.03
CA LEU A 22 9.74 11.42 3.28
C LEU A 22 10.40 12.52 4.13
N ALA A 23 9.65 13.12 5.06
CA ALA A 23 10.13 14.20 5.92
C ALA A 23 11.00 13.69 7.08
N SER A 24 10.60 12.60 7.73
CA SER A 24 11.27 12.09 8.93
C SER A 24 12.24 10.93 8.65
N GLY A 25 11.92 10.08 7.66
CA GLY A 25 12.62 8.82 7.44
C GLY A 25 12.60 7.87 8.64
N GLY A 26 13.37 6.78 8.51
CA GLY A 26 13.61 5.81 9.58
C GLY A 26 12.34 5.24 10.21
N ILE A 27 12.45 4.83 11.47
CA ILE A 27 11.35 4.16 12.18
C ILE A 27 10.17 5.10 12.47
N ILE A 28 10.42 6.40 12.65
CA ILE A 28 9.38 7.39 12.93
C ILE A 28 8.46 7.54 11.71
N GLY A 29 9.05 7.73 10.53
CA GLY A 29 8.30 7.77 9.27
C GLY A 29 7.53 6.47 9.02
N ALA A 30 8.19 5.33 9.24
CA ALA A 30 7.59 4.00 9.08
C ALA A 30 6.41 3.75 10.04
N ALA A 31 6.51 4.20 11.30
CA ALA A 31 5.46 4.08 12.32
C ALA A 31 4.17 4.80 11.93
N LEU A 32 4.26 5.93 11.24
CA LEU A 32 3.09 6.73 10.85
C LEU A 32 2.22 6.07 9.76
N PHE A 33 2.75 5.11 9.02
CA PHE A 33 1.92 4.26 8.17
C PHE A 33 0.97 3.37 8.98
N ALA A 34 1.35 2.96 10.20
CA ALA A 34 0.45 2.21 11.08
C ALA A 34 -0.73 3.08 11.54
N PHE A 35 -0.51 4.38 11.76
CA PHE A 35 -1.60 5.33 12.01
C PHE A 35 -2.56 5.40 10.81
N ALA A 36 -2.04 5.56 9.59
CA ALA A 36 -2.87 5.60 8.38
C ALA A 36 -3.71 4.34 8.21
N LEU A 37 -3.12 3.15 8.37
CA LEU A 37 -3.91 1.90 8.26
C LEU A 37 -4.91 1.74 9.41
N SER A 38 -4.58 2.20 10.62
CA SER A 38 -5.51 2.22 11.74
C SER A 38 -6.75 3.08 11.43
N ALA A 39 -6.54 4.28 10.88
CA ALA A 39 -7.64 5.14 10.45
C ALA A 39 -8.50 4.48 9.36
N ILE A 40 -7.88 3.79 8.40
CA ILE A 40 -8.58 3.06 7.35
C ILE A 40 -9.44 1.93 7.93
N VAL A 41 -8.92 1.14 8.87
CA VAL A 41 -9.66 0.04 9.50
C VAL A 41 -10.80 0.58 10.37
N CYS A 42 -10.53 1.55 11.26
CA CYS A 42 -11.53 2.15 12.14
C CYS A 42 -12.64 2.88 11.36
N GLY A 43 -12.24 3.65 10.34
CA GLY A 43 -13.15 4.41 9.48
C GLY A 43 -13.85 3.57 8.41
N LYS A 44 -13.53 2.28 8.30
CA LYS A 44 -14.01 1.37 7.25
C LYS A 44 -13.77 1.93 5.84
N TRP A 45 -12.64 2.62 5.66
CA TRP A 45 -12.24 3.16 4.36
C TRP A 45 -11.75 2.05 3.43
N ILE A 46 -11.83 2.29 2.12
CA ILE A 46 -11.68 1.24 1.12
C ILE A 46 -10.30 1.36 0.48
N LEU A 47 -9.34 0.60 1.00
CA LEU A 47 -7.98 0.49 0.47
C LEU A 47 -7.85 -0.75 -0.43
N PHE A 48 -7.23 -0.60 -1.60
CA PHE A 48 -6.97 -1.68 -2.56
C PHE A 48 -6.30 -2.88 -1.89
N THR A 49 -5.16 -2.70 -1.23
CA THR A 49 -4.42 -3.79 -0.56
C THR A 49 -5.15 -4.32 0.69
N GLY A 50 -6.11 -3.58 1.25
CA GLY A 50 -6.99 -4.04 2.33
C GLY A 50 -8.26 -4.77 1.87
N LYS A 51 -8.56 -4.76 0.57
CA LYS A 51 -9.70 -5.44 -0.06
C LYS A 51 -9.24 -6.58 -0.99
N ALA A 52 -8.05 -6.47 -1.58
CA ALA A 52 -7.52 -7.37 -2.60
C ALA A 52 -7.42 -8.84 -2.17
N GLY A 53 -7.30 -9.13 -0.86
CA GLY A 53 -7.31 -10.50 -0.32
C GLY A 53 -8.69 -11.06 0.03
N PHE A 54 -9.78 -10.33 -0.24
CA PHE A 54 -11.12 -10.60 0.28
C PHE A 54 -12.24 -10.52 -0.77
N PHE A 55 -11.92 -10.48 -2.07
CA PHE A 55 -12.94 -10.52 -3.12
C PHE A 55 -13.44 -11.95 -3.35
N SER A 56 -14.71 -12.10 -3.73
CA SER A 56 -15.38 -13.40 -3.89
C SER A 56 -15.83 -13.68 -5.32
N ASP A 57 -15.94 -12.64 -6.17
CA ASP A 57 -16.41 -12.78 -7.54
C ASP A 57 -15.66 -11.90 -8.54
N ARG A 58 -15.97 -12.07 -9.85
CA ARG A 58 -15.33 -11.31 -10.93
C ARG A 58 -15.66 -9.82 -10.90
N ASN A 59 -16.86 -9.43 -10.48
CA ASN A 59 -17.26 -8.03 -10.42
C ASN A 59 -16.46 -7.30 -9.33
N GLU A 60 -16.30 -7.92 -8.16
CA GLU A 60 -15.46 -7.40 -7.09
C GLU A 60 -13.99 -7.30 -7.52
N PHE A 61 -13.49 -8.27 -8.31
CA PHE A 61 -12.15 -8.19 -8.90
C PHE A 61 -11.99 -6.95 -9.79
N PHE A 62 -12.94 -6.67 -10.69
CA PHE A 62 -12.89 -5.46 -11.52
C PHE A 62 -13.02 -4.18 -10.70
N GLN A 63 -13.80 -4.20 -9.61
CA GLN A 63 -13.90 -3.07 -8.68
C GLN A 63 -12.58 -2.75 -8.00
N LEU A 64 -11.68 -3.73 -7.78
CA LEU A 64 -10.35 -3.45 -7.23
C LEU A 64 -9.56 -2.45 -8.09
N GLY A 65 -9.72 -2.49 -9.42
CA GLY A 65 -9.10 -1.52 -10.32
C GLY A 65 -9.60 -0.10 -10.08
N LEU A 66 -10.92 0.07 -9.90
CA LEU A 66 -11.52 1.37 -9.55
C LEU A 66 -11.06 1.84 -8.17
N ILE A 67 -11.03 0.95 -7.17
CA ILE A 67 -10.54 1.26 -5.82
C ILE A 67 -9.10 1.75 -5.88
N LEU A 68 -8.22 1.04 -6.61
CA LEU A 68 -6.82 1.43 -6.78
C LEU A 68 -6.69 2.81 -7.43
N PHE A 69 -7.49 3.10 -8.46
CA PHE A 69 -7.53 4.41 -9.09
C PHE A 69 -7.91 5.52 -8.10
N TYR A 70 -8.99 5.35 -7.32
CA TYR A 70 -9.40 6.35 -6.35
C TYR A 70 -8.45 6.46 -5.15
N ASN A 71 -7.78 5.37 -4.76
CA ASN A 71 -6.69 5.44 -3.79
C ASN A 71 -5.53 6.29 -4.33
N ALA A 72 -5.09 6.05 -5.57
CA ALA A 72 -4.03 6.83 -6.20
C ALA A 72 -4.41 8.32 -6.32
N ALA A 73 -5.66 8.63 -6.69
CA ALA A 73 -6.17 9.99 -6.72
C ALA A 73 -6.15 10.66 -5.33
N GLY A 74 -6.53 9.93 -4.27
CA GLY A 74 -6.45 10.42 -2.90
C GLY A 74 -5.00 10.68 -2.45
N VAL A 75 -4.07 9.80 -2.82
CA VAL A 75 -2.65 9.99 -2.54
C VAL A 75 -2.11 11.24 -3.26
N ALA A 76 -2.38 11.37 -4.55
CA ALA A 76 -1.97 12.54 -5.33
C ALA A 76 -2.55 13.85 -4.75
N LEU A 77 -3.82 13.82 -4.30
CA LEU A 77 -4.44 14.95 -3.62
C LEU A 77 -3.73 15.31 -2.32
N ALA A 78 -3.30 14.33 -1.51
CA ALA A 78 -2.52 14.61 -0.30
C ALA A 78 -1.19 15.30 -0.61
N VAL A 79 -0.48 14.84 -1.65
CA VAL A 79 0.79 15.44 -2.10
C VAL A 79 0.57 16.88 -2.59
N LEU A 80 -0.47 17.09 -3.41
CA LEU A 80 -0.81 18.42 -3.91
C LEU A 80 -1.16 19.40 -2.79
N LEU A 81 -1.97 18.98 -1.81
CA LEU A 81 -2.37 19.82 -0.69
C LEU A 81 -1.23 20.11 0.28
N ALA A 82 -0.22 19.24 0.37
CA ALA A 82 0.92 19.44 1.23
C ALA A 82 1.93 20.46 0.69
N ASP A 83 1.92 20.72 -0.63
CA ASP A 83 2.80 21.68 -1.30
C ASP A 83 4.29 21.55 -0.90
N ALA A 84 4.76 20.32 -0.72
CA ALA A 84 6.07 20.00 -0.15
C ALA A 84 7.11 19.57 -1.20
N PHE A 85 6.86 19.82 -2.49
CA PHE A 85 7.70 19.36 -3.60
C PHE A 85 9.15 19.81 -3.48
N SER A 86 9.39 21.07 -3.10
CA SER A 86 10.73 21.66 -3.02
C SER A 86 11.57 21.12 -1.86
N SER A 87 10.95 20.63 -0.79
CA SER A 87 11.65 20.15 0.41
C SER A 87 11.80 18.64 0.47
N LEU A 88 10.90 17.88 -0.18
CA LEU A 88 10.86 16.42 -0.11
C LEU A 88 11.18 15.72 -1.44
N GLY A 89 11.34 16.47 -2.54
CA GLY A 89 11.60 15.94 -3.88
C GLY A 89 12.80 15.01 -3.95
N ASP A 90 13.95 15.40 -3.38
CA ASP A 90 15.17 14.58 -3.41
C ASP A 90 15.03 13.24 -2.65
N ASN A 91 14.32 13.27 -1.51
CA ASN A 91 14.05 12.05 -0.74
C ASN A 91 13.12 11.12 -1.53
N ALA A 92 12.12 11.68 -2.21
CA ALA A 92 11.23 10.91 -3.06
C ALA A 92 11.98 10.33 -4.26
N ALA A 93 12.77 11.14 -4.98
CA ALA A 93 13.58 10.73 -6.13
C ALA A 93 14.50 9.55 -5.79
N ARG A 94 15.16 9.57 -4.62
CA ARG A 94 15.99 8.45 -4.15
C ARG A 94 15.20 7.13 -4.06
N ILE A 95 13.96 7.17 -3.56
CA ILE A 95 13.11 5.98 -3.51
C ILE A 95 12.71 5.54 -4.92
N VAL A 96 12.31 6.48 -5.78
CA VAL A 96 11.93 6.19 -7.18
C VAL A 96 13.08 5.54 -7.94
N ASP A 97 14.31 6.03 -7.78
CA ASP A 97 15.51 5.47 -8.40
C ASP A 97 15.79 4.04 -7.93
N ILE A 98 15.60 3.75 -6.64
CA ILE A 98 15.70 2.37 -6.12
C ILE A 98 14.66 1.46 -6.78
N ARG A 99 13.42 1.93 -6.99
CA ARG A 99 12.39 1.16 -7.69
C ARG A 99 12.76 0.91 -9.15
N LYS A 100 13.23 1.94 -9.85
CA LYS A 100 13.65 1.85 -11.26
C LYS A 100 14.83 0.91 -11.43
N ALA A 101 15.84 1.00 -10.56
CA ALA A 101 17.00 0.12 -10.57
C ALA A 101 16.63 -1.36 -10.33
N ALA A 102 15.64 -1.63 -9.48
CA ALA A 102 15.11 -2.98 -9.31
C ALA A 102 14.31 -3.47 -10.54
N GLY A 103 13.74 -2.56 -11.33
CA GLY A 103 12.98 -2.88 -12.54
C GLY A 103 11.82 -3.82 -12.23
N LEU A 104 11.67 -4.90 -13.00
CA LEU A 104 10.61 -5.89 -12.79
C LEU A 104 10.78 -6.69 -11.48
N ARG A 105 11.97 -6.68 -10.87
CA ARG A 105 12.25 -7.42 -9.63
C ARG A 105 11.50 -6.86 -8.42
N VAL A 106 10.92 -5.65 -8.51
CA VAL A 106 10.03 -5.10 -7.47
C VAL A 106 8.83 -5.99 -7.17
N PHE A 107 8.46 -6.85 -8.11
CA PHE A 107 7.39 -7.84 -7.97
C PHE A 107 7.52 -8.69 -6.71
N PHE A 108 8.70 -9.27 -6.48
CA PHE A 108 8.93 -10.21 -5.37
C PHE A 108 8.79 -9.57 -3.97
N PRO A 109 9.46 -8.46 -3.63
CA PRO A 109 9.25 -7.80 -2.34
C PRO A 109 7.82 -7.24 -2.21
N SER A 110 7.15 -6.89 -3.31
CA SER A 110 5.74 -6.46 -3.27
C SER A 110 4.78 -7.57 -2.83
N ILE A 111 5.11 -8.85 -3.06
CA ILE A 111 4.34 -9.99 -2.51
C ILE A 111 4.37 -9.97 -0.98
N LEU A 112 5.54 -9.68 -0.39
CA LEU A 112 5.70 -9.62 1.07
C LEU A 112 4.87 -8.50 1.67
N THR A 113 4.87 -7.31 1.04
CA THR A 113 3.98 -6.22 1.43
C THR A 113 2.52 -6.65 1.38
N GLY A 114 2.07 -7.27 0.29
CA GLY A 114 0.68 -7.71 0.15
C GLY A 114 0.25 -8.70 1.25
N LEU A 115 1.12 -9.64 1.61
CA LEU A 115 0.89 -10.58 2.70
C LEU A 115 0.73 -9.85 4.04
N ILE A 116 1.66 -8.93 4.36
CA ILE A 116 1.59 -8.11 5.57
C ILE A 116 0.26 -7.36 5.61
N MET A 117 -0.14 -6.71 4.51
CA MET A 117 -1.41 -5.97 4.45
C MET A 117 -2.62 -6.85 4.78
N THR A 118 -2.73 -8.04 4.19
CA THR A 118 -3.85 -8.95 4.48
C THR A 118 -3.85 -9.39 5.93
N VAL A 119 -2.70 -9.79 6.49
CA VAL A 119 -2.60 -10.21 7.90
C VAL A 119 -2.97 -9.05 8.83
N SER A 120 -2.39 -7.87 8.63
CA SER A 120 -2.65 -6.67 9.43
C SER A 120 -4.13 -6.28 9.41
N VAL A 121 -4.75 -6.21 8.23
CA VAL A 121 -6.16 -5.81 8.11
C VAL A 121 -7.10 -6.87 8.68
N LYS A 122 -6.84 -8.15 8.41
CA LYS A 122 -7.65 -9.24 8.96
C LYS A 122 -7.63 -9.23 10.49
N CYS A 123 -6.44 -9.26 11.08
CA CYS A 123 -6.28 -9.28 12.53
C CYS A 123 -6.87 -8.02 13.17
N ALA A 124 -6.66 -6.83 12.61
CA ALA A 124 -7.23 -5.60 13.15
C ALA A 124 -8.77 -5.59 13.14
N ARG A 125 -9.41 -6.13 12.08
CA ARG A 125 -10.87 -6.32 12.03
C ARG A 125 -11.39 -7.29 13.11
N GLU A 126 -10.54 -8.23 13.54
CA GLU A 126 -10.80 -9.19 14.62
C GLU A 126 -10.37 -8.66 16.01
N GLY A 127 -10.00 -7.36 16.10
CA GLY A 127 -9.57 -6.71 17.35
C GLY A 127 -8.11 -6.94 17.73
N GLN A 128 -7.34 -7.63 16.90
CA GLN A 128 -5.91 -7.92 17.10
C GLN A 128 -5.04 -6.91 16.33
N TRP A 129 -4.63 -5.84 16.99
CA TRP A 129 -3.95 -4.70 16.35
C TRP A 129 -2.43 -4.88 16.17
N LEU A 130 -1.81 -5.82 16.89
CA LEU A 130 -0.35 -5.97 16.91
C LEU A 130 0.27 -6.25 15.53
N PRO A 131 -0.29 -7.11 14.66
CA PRO A 131 0.22 -7.31 13.31
C PRO A 131 0.15 -6.06 12.44
N LEU A 132 -0.78 -5.14 12.71
CA LEU A 132 -0.86 -3.85 12.03
C LEU A 132 0.22 -2.89 12.55
N VAL A 133 0.30 -2.72 13.86
CA VAL A 133 1.24 -1.77 14.49
C VAL A 133 2.70 -2.14 14.23
N LEU A 134 3.02 -3.43 14.16
CA LEU A 134 4.39 -3.90 13.90
C LEU A 134 4.65 -4.20 12.42
N GLY A 135 3.71 -4.85 11.73
CA GLY A 135 3.93 -5.29 10.34
C GLY A 135 4.10 -4.13 9.37
N ILE A 136 3.37 -3.03 9.59
CA ILE A 136 3.39 -1.88 8.71
C ILE A 136 4.75 -1.16 8.73
N PRO A 137 5.31 -0.80 9.90
CA PRO A 137 6.67 -0.25 9.93
C PRO A 137 7.71 -1.23 9.40
N THR A 138 7.53 -2.55 9.63
CA THR A 138 8.45 -3.57 9.10
C THR A 138 8.59 -3.50 7.59
N PHE A 139 7.50 -3.50 6.81
CA PHE A 139 7.65 -3.49 5.34
C PHE A 139 8.30 -2.20 4.84
N VAL A 140 8.01 -1.06 5.47
CA VAL A 140 8.59 0.25 5.12
C VAL A 140 10.10 0.22 5.41
N MET A 141 10.51 -0.27 6.57
CA MET A 141 11.92 -0.40 6.95
C MET A 141 12.68 -1.42 6.09
N CYS A 142 12.01 -2.49 5.65
CA CYS A 142 12.57 -3.42 4.66
C CYS A 142 12.63 -2.84 3.24
N GLY A 143 12.05 -1.65 3.02
CA GLY A 143 12.01 -0.99 1.72
C GLY A 143 11.12 -1.71 0.71
N PHE A 144 10.16 -2.53 1.15
CA PHE A 144 9.28 -3.26 0.23
C PHE A 144 8.30 -2.32 -0.47
N PRO A 145 8.08 -2.46 -1.78
CA PRO A 145 7.16 -1.58 -2.51
C PRO A 145 5.69 -1.83 -2.12
N HIS A 146 4.93 -0.74 -2.05
CA HIS A 146 3.49 -0.76 -1.79
C HIS A 146 2.83 0.14 -2.84
N CYS A 147 2.07 -0.46 -3.75
CA CYS A 147 1.58 0.21 -4.95
C CYS A 147 0.79 1.49 -4.69
N VAL A 148 0.03 1.59 -3.59
CA VAL A 148 -0.68 2.84 -3.24
C VAL A 148 0.26 3.88 -2.65
N ALA A 149 1.23 3.47 -1.82
CA ALA A 149 2.15 4.41 -1.18
C ALA A 149 3.19 4.96 -2.17
N ASP A 150 3.65 4.12 -3.11
CA ASP A 150 4.61 4.52 -4.14
C ASP A 150 4.08 5.66 -5.03
N ILE A 151 2.75 5.81 -5.18
CA ILE A 151 2.15 6.97 -5.87
C ILE A 151 2.56 8.29 -5.22
N ALA A 152 2.68 8.34 -3.88
CA ALA A 152 3.11 9.56 -3.19
C ALA A 152 4.54 9.92 -3.57
N TYR A 153 5.43 8.92 -3.65
CA TYR A 153 6.82 9.10 -4.04
C TYR A 153 6.94 9.52 -5.51
N TYR A 154 6.15 8.91 -6.40
CA TYR A 154 6.14 9.27 -7.83
C TYR A 154 5.57 10.67 -8.08
N CYS A 155 4.49 11.04 -7.39
CA CYS A 155 3.94 12.40 -7.45
C CYS A 155 4.95 13.42 -6.93
N MET A 156 5.57 13.17 -5.77
CA MET A 156 6.52 14.11 -5.16
C MET A 156 7.80 14.27 -6.00
N ALA A 157 8.28 13.19 -6.62
CA ALA A 157 9.46 13.21 -7.49
C ALA A 157 9.15 13.65 -8.94
N CYS A 158 7.87 13.77 -9.31
CA CYS A 158 7.41 13.96 -10.69
C CYS A 158 7.98 12.93 -11.70
N ASP A 159 8.22 11.68 -11.25
CA ASP A 159 8.73 10.58 -12.07
C ASP A 159 7.88 9.32 -11.86
N PHE A 160 7.28 8.83 -12.94
CA PHE A 160 6.25 7.78 -12.90
C PHE A 160 6.70 6.55 -13.70
N PRO A 161 7.47 5.63 -13.09
CA PRO A 161 7.90 4.40 -13.74
C PRO A 161 6.76 3.37 -13.81
N TRP A 162 5.76 3.61 -14.67
CA TRP A 162 4.50 2.84 -14.73
C TRP A 162 4.69 1.33 -14.84
N THR A 163 5.67 0.86 -15.62
CA THR A 163 5.96 -0.58 -15.75
C THR A 163 6.38 -1.18 -14.41
N VAL A 164 7.21 -0.47 -13.64
CA VAL A 164 7.67 -0.90 -12.31
C VAL A 164 6.49 -0.87 -11.33
N TRP A 165 5.69 0.19 -11.38
CA TRP A 165 4.50 0.32 -10.54
C TRP A 165 3.49 -0.82 -10.78
N LEU A 166 3.22 -1.18 -12.03
CA LEU A 166 2.33 -2.29 -12.38
C LEU A 166 2.85 -3.63 -11.84
N MET A 167 4.17 -3.85 -11.84
CA MET A 167 4.76 -5.04 -11.20
C MET A 167 4.57 -5.02 -9.68
N SER A 168 4.62 -3.85 -9.04
CA SER A 168 4.29 -3.72 -7.63
C SER A 168 2.81 -4.01 -7.35
N VAL A 169 1.89 -3.51 -8.19
CA VAL A 169 0.45 -3.81 -8.09
C VAL A 169 0.22 -5.32 -8.18
N ALA A 170 0.81 -5.99 -9.18
CA ALA A 170 0.69 -7.43 -9.36
C ALA A 170 1.26 -8.22 -8.15
N GLY A 171 2.43 -7.82 -7.65
CA GLY A 171 3.03 -8.44 -6.48
C GLY A 171 2.17 -8.25 -5.22
N ASN A 172 1.69 -7.03 -4.95
CA ASN A 172 0.78 -6.77 -3.83
C ASN A 172 -0.51 -7.59 -3.95
N LEU A 173 -1.13 -7.66 -5.14
CA LEU A 173 -2.34 -8.46 -5.38
C LEU A 173 -2.12 -9.95 -5.06
N ILE A 174 -1.03 -10.54 -5.55
CA ILE A 174 -0.68 -11.93 -5.26
C ILE A 174 -0.41 -12.14 -3.77
N GLY A 175 0.37 -11.24 -3.17
CA GLY A 175 0.68 -11.27 -1.73
C GLY A 175 -0.58 -11.22 -0.87
N CYS A 176 -1.52 -10.34 -1.22
CA CYS A 176 -2.77 -10.21 -0.49
C CYS A 176 -3.62 -11.49 -0.52
N ASN A 177 -3.52 -12.28 -1.59
CA ASN A 177 -4.27 -13.52 -1.76
C ASN A 177 -3.50 -14.77 -1.30
N LEU A 178 -2.23 -14.63 -0.94
CA LEU A 178 -1.36 -15.75 -0.59
C LEU A 178 -1.92 -16.63 0.55
N PRO A 179 -2.52 -16.10 1.65
CA PRO A 179 -3.13 -16.95 2.68
C PRO A 179 -4.29 -17.81 2.17
N THR A 180 -5.06 -17.31 1.20
CA THR A 180 -6.15 -18.07 0.56
C THR A 180 -5.60 -19.11 -0.40
N LEU A 181 -4.59 -18.75 -1.21
CA LEU A 181 -3.93 -19.66 -2.15
C LEU A 181 -3.28 -20.85 -1.43
N MET A 182 -2.65 -20.63 -0.27
CA MET A 182 -2.03 -21.71 0.51
C MET A 182 -3.05 -22.72 1.05
N ARG A 183 -4.30 -22.30 1.33
CA ARG A 183 -5.36 -23.23 1.78
C ARG A 183 -5.84 -24.19 0.69
N LEU A 184 -5.63 -23.84 -0.58
CA LEU A 184 -5.97 -24.68 -1.73
C LEU A 184 -4.89 -25.73 -2.03
N VAL A 185 -3.70 -25.60 -1.43
CA VAL A 185 -2.66 -26.63 -1.51
C VAL A 185 -3.07 -27.76 -0.57
N PRO A 186 -3.29 -28.99 -1.06
CA PRO A 186 -3.64 -30.11 -0.21
C PRO A 186 -2.54 -30.33 0.82
N HIS A 187 -2.86 -30.17 2.09
CA HIS A 187 -1.97 -30.58 3.17
C HIS A 187 -1.85 -32.10 3.12
N LYS A 188 -0.67 -32.62 2.75
CA LYS A 188 -0.31 -33.98 3.16
C LYS A 188 -0.23 -33.96 4.68
N THR A 189 -1.28 -34.45 5.35
CA THR A 189 -1.23 -34.75 6.77
C THR A 189 -0.23 -35.88 6.95
N SER A 190 0.96 -35.54 7.44
CA SER A 190 1.96 -36.47 7.97
C SER A 190 1.60 -36.86 9.39
#